data_AF-A0A7X8K7D1-F1
#
_entry.id   AF-A0A7X8K7D1-F1
#
_cell.length_a   1.000
_cell.length_b   1.000
_cell.length_c   1.000
_cell.angle_alpha   90.00
_cell.angle_beta   90.00
_cell.angle_gamma   90.00
#
_symmetry.space_group_name_H-M   'P 1'
#
loop_
_entity.id
_entity.type
_entity.pdbx_description
1 polymer ?
#
loop_
_entity_poly.entity_id
_entity_poly.type
_entity_poly.pdbx_seq_one_letter_code
_entity_poly.pdbx_strand_id
1 'polypeptide(L)'
;MKDIFEYRDNLIESFSEFSRSFTRVSASDIKEVLDEEYGNGRFWPEPLIQVNPHYKKAHTITELVQLGLLHPLCDALFRIKGNTLTLFNHQEQAIRKAHSKQSYVLTTGTGSGKSLAFFIPIIDAIIKGKEQDSTPRTRAIIVYPMNALANSQLGE
;
A
#
# COMPACT_ATOMS: atom_id res chain seq x y z
N MET A 1 -6.85 0.44 -34.59
CA MET A 1 -6.74 0.34 -33.12
C MET A 1 -8.08 -0.19 -32.66
N LYS A 2 -8.15 -1.41 -32.12
CA LYS A 2 -9.44 -1.95 -31.64
C LYS A 2 -9.96 -1.06 -30.51
N ASP A 3 -11.26 -0.82 -30.50
CA ASP A 3 -11.93 -0.09 -29.43
C ASP A 3 -11.71 -0.85 -28.10
N ILE A 4 -11.45 -0.13 -27.01
CA ILE A 4 -11.21 -0.71 -25.69
C ILE A 4 -12.44 -1.47 -25.18
N PHE A 5 -13.65 -1.04 -25.58
CA PHE A 5 -14.89 -1.74 -25.25
C PHE A 5 -15.04 -3.03 -26.04
N GLU A 6 -14.73 -3.01 -27.33
CA GLU A 6 -14.72 -4.22 -28.17
C GLU A 6 -13.69 -5.24 -27.68
N TYR A 7 -12.50 -4.78 -27.24
CA TYR A 7 -11.51 -5.67 -26.65
C TYR A 7 -12.00 -6.31 -25.35
N ARG A 8 -12.65 -5.53 -24.47
CA ARG A 8 -13.26 -6.03 -23.23
C ARG A 8 -14.30 -7.11 -23.52
N ASP A 9 -15.22 -6.85 -24.44
CA ASP A 9 -16.32 -7.78 -24.73
C ASP A 9 -15.80 -9.12 -25.25
N ASN A 10 -14.82 -9.09 -26.17
CA ASN A 10 -14.13 -10.29 -26.66
C ASN A 10 -13.40 -11.06 -25.53
N LEU A 11 -12.78 -10.34 -24.58
CA LEU A 11 -12.08 -10.94 -23.45
C LEU A 11 -13.05 -11.64 -22.49
N ILE A 12 -14.18 -10.99 -22.17
CA ILE A 12 -15.23 -11.54 -21.31
C ILE A 12 -15.82 -12.80 -21.96
N GLU A 13 -16.12 -12.75 -23.26
CA GLU A 13 -16.63 -13.91 -24.00
C GLU A 13 -15.67 -15.09 -23.94
N SER A 14 -14.39 -14.86 -24.28
CA SER A 14 -13.35 -15.90 -24.26
C SER A 14 -13.18 -16.51 -22.86
N PHE A 15 -13.21 -15.68 -21.81
CA PHE A 15 -13.07 -16.14 -20.43
C PHE A 15 -14.31 -16.91 -19.96
N SER A 16 -15.52 -16.48 -20.36
CA SER A 16 -16.78 -17.16 -20.08
C SER A 16 -16.77 -18.58 -20.65
N GLU A 17 -16.45 -18.73 -21.94
CA GLU A 17 -16.34 -20.04 -22.61
C GLU A 17 -15.31 -20.94 -21.92
N PHE A 18 -14.12 -20.41 -21.64
CA PHE A 18 -13.08 -21.13 -20.94
C PHE A 18 -13.55 -21.62 -19.57
N SER A 19 -14.13 -20.74 -18.74
CA SER A 19 -14.57 -21.09 -17.38
C SER A 19 -15.64 -22.19 -17.36
N ARG A 20 -16.53 -22.20 -18.36
CA ARG A 20 -17.61 -23.20 -18.51
C ARG A 20 -17.11 -24.52 -19.08
N SER A 21 -15.93 -24.57 -19.69
CA SER A 21 -15.39 -25.77 -20.34
C SER A 21 -14.91 -26.85 -19.35
N PHE A 22 -14.62 -26.51 -18.10
CA PHE A 22 -14.03 -27.43 -17.11
C PHE A 22 -15.04 -28.29 -16.36
N THR A 23 -16.29 -27.84 -16.23
CA THR A 23 -17.28 -28.47 -15.35
C THR A 23 -18.58 -28.72 -16.08
N ARG A 24 -19.01 -29.98 -16.13
CA ARG A 24 -20.31 -30.38 -16.69
C ARG A 24 -21.32 -30.60 -15.56
N VAL A 25 -22.27 -29.69 -15.43
CA VAL A 25 -23.33 -29.76 -14.41
C VAL A 25 -24.44 -30.69 -14.91
N SER A 26 -24.68 -31.78 -14.17
CA SER A 26 -25.68 -32.79 -14.55
C SER A 26 -27.08 -32.49 -14.01
N ALA A 27 -27.18 -31.77 -12.90
CA ALA A 27 -28.45 -31.39 -12.28
C ALA A 27 -29.02 -30.15 -13.01
N SER A 28 -30.25 -30.25 -13.50
CA SER A 28 -30.87 -29.21 -14.33
C SER A 28 -31.15 -27.93 -13.56
N ASP A 29 -31.59 -28.06 -12.30
CA ASP A 29 -31.83 -26.95 -11.37
C ASP A 29 -30.55 -26.12 -11.12
N ILE A 30 -29.43 -26.78 -10.86
CA ILE A 30 -28.14 -26.11 -10.66
C ILE A 30 -27.64 -25.47 -11.96
N LYS A 31 -27.84 -26.13 -13.10
CA LYS A 31 -27.43 -25.62 -14.40
C LYS A 31 -28.19 -24.33 -14.74
N GLU A 32 -29.51 -24.31 -14.52
CA GLU A 32 -30.34 -23.12 -14.76
C GLU A 32 -29.87 -21.93 -13.92
N VAL A 33 -29.61 -22.13 -12.63
CA VAL A 33 -29.08 -21.07 -11.76
C VAL A 33 -27.72 -20.57 -12.25
N LEU A 34 -26.80 -21.46 -12.62
CA LEU A 34 -25.49 -21.04 -13.13
C LEU A 34 -25.60 -20.25 -14.43
N ASP A 35 -26.43 -20.72 -15.37
CA ASP A 35 -26.65 -20.04 -16.64
C ASP A 35 -27.24 -18.63 -16.42
N GLU A 36 -28.14 -18.46 -15.44
CA GLU A 36 -28.68 -17.16 -15.03
C GLU A 36 -27.60 -16.25 -14.41
N GLU A 37 -26.80 -16.75 -13.48
CA GLU A 37 -25.73 -15.98 -12.81
C GLU A 37 -24.63 -15.53 -13.79
N TYR A 38 -24.31 -16.37 -14.78
CA TYR A 38 -23.44 -15.99 -15.89
C TYR A 38 -24.10 -14.93 -16.79
N GLY A 39 -25.37 -15.11 -17.16
CA GLY A 39 -26.13 -14.14 -17.96
C GLY A 39 -26.25 -12.76 -17.29
N ASN A 40 -26.36 -12.74 -15.96
CA ASN A 40 -26.42 -11.52 -15.15
C ASN A 40 -25.05 -10.82 -14.98
N GLY A 41 -23.97 -11.38 -15.52
CA GLY A 41 -22.64 -10.78 -15.48
C GLY A 41 -21.98 -10.80 -14.09
N ARG A 42 -22.46 -11.64 -13.17
CA ARG A 42 -21.94 -11.71 -11.79
C ARG A 42 -20.43 -11.98 -11.72
N PHE A 43 -19.92 -12.77 -12.66
CA PHE A 43 -18.51 -13.17 -12.71
C PHE A 43 -17.61 -12.21 -13.48
N TRP A 44 -18.19 -11.24 -14.20
CA TRP A 44 -17.47 -10.22 -14.96
C TRP A 44 -18.18 -8.87 -14.78
N PRO A 45 -18.14 -8.30 -13.57
CA PRO A 45 -18.76 -7.01 -13.31
C PRO A 45 -18.11 -5.93 -14.19
N GLU A 46 -18.89 -4.88 -14.47
CA GLU A 46 -18.39 -3.70 -15.17
C GLU A 46 -17.10 -3.18 -14.50
N PRO A 47 -16.09 -2.76 -15.30
CA PRO A 47 -14.84 -2.29 -14.74
C PRO A 47 -15.07 -1.11 -13.81
N LEU A 48 -14.54 -1.20 -12.59
CA LEU A 48 -14.58 -0.10 -11.64
C LEU A 48 -13.65 1.02 -12.12
N ILE A 49 -14.23 2.05 -12.72
CA ILE A 49 -13.51 3.28 -13.03
C ILE A 49 -13.51 4.15 -11.78
N GLN A 50 -12.39 4.12 -11.06
CA GLN A 50 -12.19 4.95 -9.88
C GLN A 50 -11.13 6.01 -10.17
N VAL A 51 -11.45 7.28 -9.87
CA VAL A 51 -10.44 8.32 -9.80
C VAL A 51 -9.64 8.09 -8.53
N ASN A 52 -8.32 7.91 -8.65
CA ASN A 52 -7.42 7.81 -7.50
C ASN A 52 -6.76 9.19 -7.30
N PRO A 53 -7.40 10.11 -6.54
CA PRO A 53 -6.81 11.41 -6.31
C PRO A 53 -5.47 11.25 -5.60
N HIS A 54 -4.45 11.96 -6.08
CA HIS A 54 -3.16 11.98 -5.43
C HIS A 54 -3.31 12.49 -3.99
N TYR A 55 -2.69 11.78 -3.04
CA TYR A 55 -2.64 12.26 -1.67
C TYR A 55 -1.98 13.65 -1.62
N LYS A 56 -2.51 14.53 -0.76
CA LYS A 56 -1.96 15.87 -0.57
C LYS A 56 -0.50 15.77 -0.12
N LYS A 57 0.41 16.36 -0.91
CA LYS A 57 1.83 16.52 -0.54
C LYS A 57 1.96 17.44 0.68
N ALA A 58 3.00 17.21 1.46
CA ALA A 58 3.35 17.99 2.64
C ALA A 58 4.85 18.33 2.56
N HIS A 59 5.54 18.43 3.70
CA HIS A 59 6.96 18.79 3.71
C HIS A 59 7.86 17.64 3.19
N THR A 60 9.06 18.03 2.79
CA THR A 60 10.20 17.15 2.55
C THR A 60 10.86 16.73 3.86
N ILE A 61 11.66 15.65 3.82
CA ILE A 61 12.46 15.25 4.98
C ILE A 61 13.41 16.36 5.41
N THR A 62 14.02 17.07 4.46
CA THR A 62 14.95 18.18 4.74
C THR A 62 14.26 19.28 5.54
N GLU A 63 13.06 19.69 5.12
CA GLU A 63 12.28 20.69 5.85
C GLU A 63 11.89 20.20 7.25
N LEU A 64 11.52 18.92 7.40
CA LEU A 64 11.20 18.37 8.72
C LEU A 64 12.41 18.30 9.67
N VAL A 65 13.60 18.06 9.14
CA VAL A 65 14.87 18.16 9.89
C VAL A 65 15.15 19.62 10.30
N GLN A 66 14.98 20.57 9.38
CA GLN A 66 15.15 22.00 9.68
C GLN A 66 14.16 22.51 10.74
N LEU A 67 12.95 21.95 10.76
CA LEU A 67 11.94 22.21 11.80
C LEU A 67 12.23 21.52 13.14
N GLY A 68 13.31 20.74 13.24
CA GLY A 68 13.67 20.00 14.45
C GLY A 68 12.79 18.79 14.76
N LEU A 69 11.93 18.38 13.83
CA LEU A 69 11.01 17.25 14.03
C LEU A 69 11.72 15.90 13.82
N LEU A 70 12.76 15.89 12.99
CA LEU A 70 13.57 14.71 12.68
C LEU A 70 15.05 14.98 12.95
N HIS A 71 15.79 13.91 13.24
CA HIS A 71 17.24 13.93 13.41
C HIS A 71 17.95 14.28 12.08
N PRO A 72 19.06 15.04 12.09
CA PRO A 72 19.80 15.40 10.87
C PRO A 72 20.17 14.23 9.96
N LEU A 73 20.54 13.09 10.52
CA LEU A 73 20.84 11.87 9.75
C LEU A 73 19.65 11.35 8.92
N CYS A 74 18.40 11.66 9.30
CA CYS A 74 17.23 11.29 8.50
C CYS A 74 17.26 11.93 7.11
N ASP A 75 17.82 13.14 6.97
CA ASP A 75 17.95 13.81 5.66
C ASP A 75 18.88 13.07 4.71
N ALA A 76 19.93 12.44 5.24
CA ALA A 76 20.84 11.62 4.44
C ALA A 76 20.21 10.27 4.08
N LEU A 77 19.40 9.69 4.98
CA LEU A 77 18.83 8.35 4.82
C LEU A 77 17.63 8.31 3.87
N PHE A 78 16.75 9.31 3.92
CA PHE A 78 15.49 9.30 3.17
C PHE A 78 15.58 10.13 1.89
N ARG A 79 16.37 9.62 0.94
CA ARG A 79 16.57 10.20 -0.40
C ARG A 79 16.27 9.23 -1.52
N ILE A 80 15.72 9.74 -2.62
CA ILE A 80 15.49 8.99 -3.86
C ILE A 80 16.30 9.65 -4.98
N LYS A 81 17.22 8.89 -5.59
CA LYS A 81 18.12 9.40 -6.66
C LYS A 81 18.83 10.70 -6.26
N GLY A 82 19.28 10.78 -5.01
CA GLY A 82 19.96 11.95 -4.44
C GLY A 82 19.03 13.08 -3.96
N ASN A 83 17.74 13.06 -4.28
CA ASN A 83 16.78 14.10 -3.88
C ASN A 83 16.08 13.73 -2.57
N THR A 84 15.81 14.74 -1.74
CA THR A 84 15.03 14.57 -0.51
C THR A 84 13.63 14.06 -0.81
N LEU A 85 13.14 13.15 0.03
CA LEU A 85 11.80 12.58 -0.14
C LEU A 85 10.74 13.63 0.22
N THR A 86 9.79 13.89 -0.68
CA THR A 86 8.58 14.66 -0.38
C THR A 86 7.51 13.74 0.21
N LEU A 87 6.99 14.08 1.39
CA LEU A 87 6.00 13.25 2.07
C LEU A 87 4.57 13.63 1.69
N PHE A 88 3.66 12.68 1.89
CA PHE A 88 2.24 12.96 1.94
C PHE A 88 1.81 13.41 3.34
N ASN A 89 0.70 14.13 3.41
CA ASN A 89 0.20 14.72 4.66
C ASN A 89 0.04 13.69 5.79
N HIS A 90 -0.47 12.49 5.49
CA HIS A 90 -0.65 11.44 6.48
C HIS A 90 0.67 10.91 7.06
N GLN A 91 1.76 10.93 6.28
CA GLN A 91 3.10 10.53 6.73
C GLN A 91 3.69 11.59 7.66
N GLU A 92 3.55 12.87 7.30
CA GLU A 92 3.98 13.97 8.19
C GLU A 92 3.18 14.01 9.49
N GLN A 93 1.87 13.79 9.45
CA GLN A 93 1.05 13.68 10.66
C GLN A 93 1.55 12.57 11.59
N ALA A 94 1.94 11.42 11.04
CA ALA A 94 2.51 10.32 11.82
C ALA A 94 3.85 10.73 12.47
N ILE A 95 4.72 11.42 11.73
CA ILE A 95 5.98 11.97 12.26
C ILE A 95 5.72 12.94 13.42
N ARG A 96 4.77 13.87 13.26
CA ARG A 96 4.43 14.85 14.30
C ARG A 96 3.87 14.17 15.56
N LYS A 97 2.97 13.18 15.41
CA LYS A 97 2.46 12.40 16.54
C LYS A 97 3.57 11.64 17.26
N ALA A 98 4.46 11.00 16.50
CA ALA A 98 5.60 10.28 17.07
C ALA A 98 6.59 11.22 17.77
N HIS A 99 6.88 12.40 17.20
CA HIS A 99 7.70 13.44 17.81
C HIS A 99 7.13 13.89 19.16
N SER A 100 5.80 14.03 19.25
CA SER A 100 5.08 14.30 20.50
C SER A 100 4.92 13.07 21.42
N LYS A 101 5.57 11.94 21.11
CA LYS A 101 5.49 10.66 21.83
C LYS A 101 4.06 10.11 21.97
N GLN A 102 3.20 10.38 21.00
CA GLN A 102 1.82 9.91 20.97
C GLN A 102 1.69 8.63 20.13
N SER A 103 0.93 7.65 20.63
CA SER A 103 0.50 6.51 19.83
C SER A 103 -0.50 6.95 18.76
N TYR A 104 -0.51 6.27 17.62
CA TYR A 104 -1.45 6.56 16.54
C TYR A 104 -1.87 5.32 15.77
N VAL A 105 -3.07 5.38 15.21
CA VAL A 105 -3.58 4.44 14.21
C VAL A 105 -3.61 5.17 12.87
N LEU A 106 -3.05 4.55 11.82
CA LEU A 106 -3.03 5.11 10.48
C LEU A 106 -4.01 4.35 9.58
N THR A 107 -5.08 5.01 9.18
CA THR A 107 -6.11 4.45 8.29
C THR A 107 -6.03 5.10 6.91
N THR A 108 -5.39 4.43 5.95
CA THR A 108 -5.26 4.89 4.56
C THR A 108 -5.37 3.73 3.58
N GLY A 109 -5.68 4.04 2.32
CA GLY A 109 -5.80 3.05 1.24
C GLY A 109 -4.50 2.26 1.01
N THR A 110 -4.63 1.07 0.41
CA THR A 110 -3.49 0.27 -0.06
C THR A 110 -2.63 1.09 -1.03
N GLY A 111 -1.30 0.94 -0.95
CA GLY A 111 -0.36 1.70 -1.78
C GLY A 111 -0.17 3.18 -1.39
N SER A 112 -0.79 3.68 -0.30
CA SER A 112 -0.63 5.10 0.08
C SER A 112 0.76 5.50 0.59
N GLY A 113 1.68 4.55 0.77
CA GLY A 113 2.96 4.78 1.43
C GLY A 113 2.91 4.72 2.97
N LYS A 114 2.05 3.85 3.54
CA LYS A 114 1.96 3.62 4.99
C LYS A 114 3.30 3.25 5.64
N SER A 115 4.14 2.47 4.95
CA SER A 115 5.44 2.03 5.47
C SER A 115 6.29 3.21 5.93
N LEU A 116 6.38 4.27 5.12
CA LEU A 116 7.13 5.48 5.47
C LEU A 116 6.58 6.19 6.71
N ALA A 117 5.26 6.20 6.89
CA ALA A 117 4.63 6.80 8.06
C ALA A 117 5.04 6.10 9.37
N PHE A 118 5.35 4.81 9.34
CA PHE A 118 5.84 4.05 10.49
C PHE A 118 7.37 4.07 10.61
N PHE A 119 8.08 3.84 9.51
CA PHE A 119 9.54 3.63 9.54
C PHE A 119 10.33 4.90 9.78
N ILE A 120 9.93 6.05 9.22
CA ILE A 120 10.63 7.32 9.45
C ILE A 120 10.71 7.65 10.95
N PRO A 121 9.59 7.68 11.71
CA PRO A 121 9.68 7.97 13.14
C PRO A 121 10.37 6.87 13.96
N ILE A 122 10.28 5.59 13.56
CA ILE A 122 11.03 4.51 14.21
C ILE A 122 12.55 4.74 14.06
N ILE A 123 13.01 5.01 12.84
CA ILE A 123 14.44 5.24 12.55
C ILE A 123 14.94 6.51 13.26
N ASP A 124 14.16 7.59 13.24
CA ASP A 124 14.45 8.81 14.00
C ASP A 124 14.67 8.52 15.50
N ALA A 125 13.75 7.76 16.12
CA ALA A 125 13.85 7.38 17.52
C ALA A 125 15.05 6.47 17.81
N ILE A 126 15.38 5.54 16.90
CA ILE A 126 16.57 4.67 17.02
C ILE A 126 17.84 5.50 16.99
N ILE A 127 17.96 6.45 16.07
CA ILE A 127 19.14 7.31 15.94
C ILE A 127 19.33 8.13 17.21
N LYS A 128 18.30 8.88 17.61
CA LYS A 128 18.32 9.69 18.85
C LYS A 128 18.64 8.83 20.09
N GLY A 129 18.09 7.61 20.14
CA GLY A 129 18.34 6.67 21.23
C GLY A 129 19.77 6.10 21.26
N LYS A 130 20.43 5.98 20.10
CA LYS A 130 21.84 5.54 20.01
C LYS A 130 22.83 6.62 20.41
N GLU A 131 22.50 7.89 20.15
CA GLU A 131 23.32 9.02 20.63
C GLU A 131 23.32 9.12 22.16
N GLN A 132 22.20 8.77 22.78
CA GLN A 132 22.08 8.77 24.25
C GLN A 132 22.74 7.54 24.89
N ASP A 133 22.66 6.39 24.25
CA ASP A 133 23.22 5.14 24.73
C ASP A 133 23.57 4.25 23.53
N SER A 134 24.86 4.02 23.32
CA SER A 134 25.39 3.24 22.19
C SER A 134 25.32 1.73 22.40
N THR A 135 24.88 1.26 23.58
CA THR A 135 24.80 -0.17 23.89
C THR A 135 23.90 -0.92 22.89
N PRO A 136 24.38 -2.02 22.29
CA PRO A 136 23.58 -2.86 21.40
C PRO A 136 22.38 -3.47 22.13
N ARG A 137 21.17 -3.17 21.64
CA ARG A 137 19.90 -3.74 22.13
C ARG A 137 18.80 -3.55 21.10
N THR A 138 17.73 -4.33 21.21
CA THR A 138 16.50 -4.13 20.43
C THR A 138 15.89 -2.76 20.77
N ARG A 139 15.66 -1.92 19.75
CA ARG A 139 15.10 -0.57 19.90
C ARG A 139 13.67 -0.43 19.36
N ALA A 140 13.25 -1.33 18.47
CA ALA A 140 11.91 -1.38 17.91
C ALA A 140 11.54 -2.83 17.57
N ILE A 141 10.25 -3.16 17.68
CA ILE A 141 9.69 -4.46 17.28
C ILE A 141 8.57 -4.15 16.29
N ILE A 142 8.62 -4.78 15.12
CA ILE A 142 7.60 -4.63 14.08
C ILE A 142 6.94 -5.99 13.90
N VAL A 143 5.62 -6.01 14.02
CA VAL A 143 4.83 -7.23 13.93
C VAL A 143 3.99 -7.18 12.67
N TYR A 144 4.21 -8.13 11.77
CA TYR A 144 3.38 -8.34 10.59
C TYR A 144 2.60 -9.65 10.72
N PRO A 145 1.31 -9.68 10.34
CA PRO A 145 0.47 -10.86 10.55
C PRO A 145 0.74 -12.04 9.59
N MET A 146 1.54 -11.89 8.53
CA MET A 146 1.82 -12.97 7.57
C MET A 146 3.24 -12.93 6.98
N ASN A 147 3.82 -14.12 6.74
CA ASN A 147 5.14 -14.33 6.14
C ASN A 147 5.28 -13.78 4.70
N ALA A 148 4.17 -13.67 3.95
CA ALA A 148 4.18 -13.21 2.56
C ALA A 148 4.59 -11.73 2.39
N LEU A 149 4.29 -10.88 3.37
CA LEU A 149 4.65 -9.46 3.35
C LEU A 149 6.07 -9.22 3.88
N ALA A 150 6.52 -10.05 4.84
CA ALA A 150 7.86 -9.95 5.41
C ALA A 150 8.96 -10.21 4.36
N ASN A 151 8.76 -11.21 3.49
CA ASN A 151 9.71 -11.53 2.43
C ASN A 151 9.75 -10.46 1.32
N SER A 152 8.63 -9.80 1.03
CA SER A 152 8.58 -8.66 0.09
C SER A 152 9.32 -7.42 0.59
N GLN A 153 9.49 -7.26 1.91
CA GLN A 153 10.20 -6.11 2.51
C GLN A 153 11.68 -6.41 2.78
N LEU A 154 12.09 -7.69 2.74
CA LEU A 154 13.50 -8.12 2.86
C LEU A 154 14.25 -8.14 1.51
N GLY A 155 13.51 -8.13 0.39
CA GLY A 155 14.05 -8.27 -0.97
C GLY A 155 14.04 -6.99 -1.82
N GLU A 156 13.59 -5.85 -1.27
CA GLU A 156 13.84 -4.49 -1.80
C GLU A 156 15.01 -3.86 -1.06
#